data_AF-A0A961DNW0-F1
#
_entry.id   AF-A0A961DNW0-F1
#
_cell.length_a   1.000
_cell.length_b   1.000
_cell.length_c   1.000
_cell.angle_alpha   90.00
_cell.angle_beta   90.00
_cell.angle_gamma   90.00
#
_symmetry.space_group_name_H-M   'P 1'
#
loop_
_entity.id
_entity.type
_entity.pdbx_description
1 polymer ?
#
loop_
_entity_poly.entity_id
_entity_poly.type
_entity_poly.pdbx_seq_one_letter_code
_entity_poly.pdbx_strand_id
1 'polypeptide(L)'
;GVPFAIKELDQVAGWPDTEASLVFKGRRATETSPYVERSINDGGFAPVGLTTASEFGGLNVSVTKINGITRNPWKPSQTVGGSSAGSAAAVSGGLITMASGGDGGGSIRIPAGYTGLLGMKGTFGRIPRGPAAPSRPNTVVHGAMVRSVRDIARFYDVTCGQHPWDPLSLPNPGDWEANLD
;
A
#
# COMPACT_ATOMS: atom_id res chain seq x y z
N GLY A 1 9.24 -7.57 -15.18
CA GLY A 1 9.07 -6.54 -14.14
C GLY A 1 7.70 -5.94 -14.27
N VAL A 2 6.77 -6.30 -13.38
CA VAL A 2 5.42 -5.69 -13.34
C VAL A 2 5.54 -4.34 -12.63
N PRO A 3 5.20 -3.20 -13.27
CA PRO A 3 5.29 -1.88 -12.62
C PRO A 3 4.44 -1.80 -11.35
N PHE A 4 5.07 -1.43 -10.23
CA PHE A 4 4.45 -1.36 -8.91
C PHE A 4 4.72 -0.02 -8.24
N ALA A 5 3.69 0.62 -7.70
CA ALA A 5 3.86 1.82 -6.89
C ALA A 5 3.65 1.52 -5.41
N ILE A 6 4.43 2.16 -4.54
CA ILE A 6 4.46 1.86 -3.11
C ILE A 6 3.92 3.06 -2.34
N LYS A 7 2.97 2.86 -1.42
CA LYS A 7 2.49 3.94 -0.55
C LYS A 7 3.65 4.54 0.24
N GLU A 8 3.77 5.86 0.28
CA GLU A 8 4.89 6.56 0.94
C GLU A 8 4.98 6.40 2.47
N LEU A 9 4.11 5.59 3.07
CA LEU A 9 4.16 5.20 4.48
C LEU A 9 4.79 3.81 4.68
N ASP A 10 5.21 3.16 3.58
CA ASP A 10 5.95 1.91 3.58
C ASP A 10 7.39 2.19 3.14
N GLN A 11 8.33 1.40 3.65
CA GLN A 11 9.76 1.70 3.53
C GLN A 11 10.40 0.95 2.36
N VAL A 12 11.29 1.65 1.65
CA VAL A 12 12.18 1.09 0.62
C VAL A 12 13.57 1.64 0.89
N ALA A 13 14.55 0.77 1.10
CA ALA A 13 15.89 1.19 1.49
C ALA A 13 16.46 2.24 0.51
N GLY A 14 16.96 3.34 1.07
CA GLY A 14 17.50 4.47 0.32
C GLY A 14 16.46 5.42 -0.27
N TRP A 15 15.17 5.11 -0.26
CA TRP A 15 14.10 5.99 -0.76
C TRP A 15 13.62 6.96 0.34
N PRO A 16 12.90 8.05 -0.02
CA PRO A 16 12.29 8.93 0.98
C PRO A 16 11.37 8.16 1.92
N ASP A 17 11.43 8.49 3.21
CA ASP A 17 10.57 7.90 4.24
C ASP A 17 10.03 9.04 5.10
N THR A 18 9.04 9.76 4.60
CA THR A 18 8.64 11.05 5.18
C THR A 18 7.37 10.97 6.04
N GLU A 19 6.71 9.82 6.07
CA GLU A 19 5.33 9.66 6.58
C GLU A 19 4.32 10.68 5.98
N ALA A 20 4.60 11.19 4.79
CA ALA A 20 3.90 12.32 4.18
C ALA A 20 3.88 13.59 5.05
N SER A 21 4.86 13.75 5.96
CA SER A 21 4.98 14.83 6.93
C SER A 21 6.20 15.72 6.69
N LEU A 22 6.06 17.02 6.97
CA LEU A 22 7.18 17.95 6.96
C LEU A 22 8.24 17.64 8.02
N VAL A 23 7.83 17.03 9.15
CA VAL A 23 8.73 16.69 10.26
C VAL A 23 9.83 15.71 9.80
N PHE A 24 9.50 14.85 8.84
CA PHE A 24 10.42 13.84 8.31
C PHE A 24 10.81 14.09 6.85
N LYS A 25 10.69 15.32 6.33
CA LYS A 25 10.97 15.65 4.92
C LYS A 25 12.36 15.21 4.43
N GLY A 26 13.36 15.21 5.30
CA GLY A 26 14.74 14.80 4.99
C GLY A 26 15.06 13.33 5.30
N ARG A 27 14.11 12.57 5.86
CA ARG A 27 14.34 11.19 6.30
C ARG A 27 14.33 10.25 5.08
N ARG A 28 15.25 9.28 5.10
CA ARG A 28 15.32 8.17 4.15
C ARG A 28 15.23 6.86 4.90
N ALA A 29 14.58 5.87 4.30
CA ALA A 29 14.51 4.54 4.86
C ALA A 29 15.88 3.85 4.80
N THR A 30 16.25 3.16 5.87
CA THR A 30 17.46 2.33 5.94
C THR A 30 17.21 0.87 5.56
N GLU A 31 15.94 0.48 5.52
CA GLU A 31 15.47 -0.89 5.35
C GLU A 31 14.29 -0.91 4.37
N THR A 32 13.97 -2.08 3.84
CA THR A 32 12.79 -2.27 2.98
C THR A 32 11.72 -3.03 3.75
N SER A 33 10.44 -2.64 3.61
CA SER A 33 9.34 -3.36 4.24
C SER A 33 9.26 -4.81 3.72
N PRO A 34 9.02 -5.82 4.57
CA PRO A 34 9.10 -7.23 4.16
C PRO A 34 8.23 -7.61 2.96
N TYR A 35 7.01 -7.06 2.88
CA TYR A 35 6.11 -7.34 1.76
C TYR A 35 6.61 -6.71 0.45
N VAL A 36 7.33 -5.60 0.51
CA VAL A 36 7.96 -4.97 -0.64
C VAL A 36 9.14 -5.82 -1.11
N GLU A 37 9.96 -6.34 -0.19
CA GLU A 37 11.04 -7.26 -0.54
C GLU A 37 10.52 -8.51 -1.24
N ARG A 38 9.49 -9.17 -0.69
CA ARG A 38 8.81 -10.32 -1.33
C ARG A 38 8.24 -9.97 -2.69
N SER A 39 7.61 -8.79 -2.81
CA SER A 39 7.08 -8.32 -4.08
C SER A 39 8.19 -8.26 -5.15
N ILE A 40 9.35 -7.71 -4.80
CA ILE A 40 10.46 -7.58 -5.74
C ILE A 40 11.07 -8.94 -6.07
N ASN A 41 11.43 -9.71 -5.03
CA ASN A 41 12.24 -10.92 -5.16
C ASN A 41 11.43 -12.11 -5.68
N ASP A 42 10.19 -12.27 -5.21
CA ASP A 42 9.37 -13.45 -5.48
C ASP A 42 8.24 -13.14 -6.47
N GLY A 43 7.74 -11.90 -6.48
CA GLY A 43 6.64 -11.45 -7.33
C GLY A 43 7.05 -10.84 -8.68
N GLY A 44 8.34 -10.56 -8.88
CA GLY A 44 8.84 -9.90 -10.10
C GLY A 44 8.34 -8.46 -10.28
N PHE A 45 7.94 -7.81 -9.19
CA PHE A 45 7.53 -6.41 -9.20
C PHE A 45 8.72 -5.48 -9.43
N ALA A 46 8.49 -4.43 -10.21
CA ALA A 46 9.43 -3.35 -10.47
C ALA A 46 8.90 -2.06 -9.83
N PRO A 47 9.39 -1.67 -8.64
CA PRO A 47 8.99 -0.43 -7.98
C PRO A 47 9.30 0.78 -8.86
N VAL A 48 8.30 1.61 -9.14
CA VAL A 48 8.46 2.80 -10.00
C VAL A 48 8.49 4.12 -9.23
N GLY A 49 8.05 4.11 -7.97
CA GLY A 49 8.00 5.31 -7.15
C GLY A 49 7.07 5.17 -5.95
N LEU A 50 7.10 6.21 -5.11
CA LEU A 50 6.21 6.35 -3.97
C LEU A 50 4.92 7.07 -4.38
N THR A 51 3.79 6.61 -3.86
CA THR A 51 2.49 7.25 -4.03
C THR A 51 2.09 8.02 -2.79
N THR A 52 1.47 9.17 -3.03
CA THR A 52 1.03 10.09 -1.98
C THR A 52 0.06 9.43 -1.02
N ALA A 53 0.21 9.78 0.24
CA ALA A 53 -0.65 9.38 1.34
C ALA A 53 -1.08 10.61 2.15
N SER A 54 -2.05 10.40 3.04
CA SER A 54 -2.30 11.37 4.10
C SER A 54 -1.18 11.32 5.13
N GLU A 55 -0.86 12.45 5.75
CA GLU A 55 0.15 12.57 6.81
C GLU A 55 -0.09 11.52 7.91
N PHE A 56 0.92 10.69 8.18
CA PHE A 56 0.89 9.53 9.09
C PHE A 56 -0.21 8.49 8.80
N GLY A 57 -0.87 8.59 7.65
CA GLY A 57 -2.05 7.82 7.32
C GLY A 57 -3.30 8.19 8.10
N GLY A 58 -3.31 9.33 8.81
CA GLY A 58 -4.30 9.68 9.82
C GLY A 58 -5.62 10.26 9.32
N LEU A 59 -5.68 10.70 8.05
CA LEU A 59 -6.89 11.29 7.46
C LEU A 59 -7.41 10.44 6.29
N ASN A 60 -8.73 10.39 6.13
CA ASN A 60 -9.41 9.73 5.00
C ASN A 60 -9.48 10.62 3.74
N VAL A 61 -8.57 11.58 3.64
CA VAL A 61 -8.35 12.46 2.49
C VAL A 61 -6.86 12.79 2.42
N SER A 62 -6.25 12.70 1.24
CA SER A 62 -4.81 12.99 1.09
C SER A 62 -4.57 14.40 0.58
N VAL A 63 -4.46 15.31 1.56
CA VAL A 63 -3.91 16.65 1.42
C VAL A 63 -2.76 16.77 2.42
N THR A 64 -1.55 17.01 1.92
CA THR A 64 -0.37 17.20 2.79
C THR A 64 0.40 18.43 2.36
N LYS A 65 1.14 19.04 3.29
CA LYS A 65 2.01 20.18 2.95
C LYS A 65 3.18 19.78 2.06
N ILE A 66 3.62 18.52 2.10
CA ILE A 66 4.77 18.04 1.34
C ILE A 66 4.39 17.69 -0.10
N ASN A 67 3.23 17.07 -0.33
CA ASN A 67 2.82 16.56 -1.65
C ASN A 67 1.61 17.30 -2.27
N GLY A 68 0.99 18.22 -1.53
CA GLY A 68 -0.21 18.92 -1.98
C GLY A 68 -1.46 18.05 -1.96
N ILE A 69 -2.37 18.29 -2.91
CA ILE A 69 -3.66 17.60 -3.02
C ILE A 69 -3.56 16.51 -4.09
N THR A 70 -3.89 15.27 -3.72
CA THR A 70 -4.12 14.20 -4.71
C THR A 70 -5.53 14.33 -5.27
N ARG A 71 -5.68 14.41 -6.60
CA ARG A 71 -6.97 14.62 -7.28
C ARG A 71 -7.54 13.32 -7.84
N ASN A 72 -8.86 13.22 -7.86
CA ASN A 72 -9.57 12.06 -8.41
C ASN A 72 -9.47 12.04 -9.95
N PRO A 73 -8.95 10.95 -10.57
CA PRO A 73 -8.83 10.84 -12.02
C PRO A 73 -10.17 10.97 -12.76
N TRP A 74 -11.27 10.50 -12.16
CA TRP A 74 -12.61 10.58 -12.75
C TRP A 74 -13.19 11.99 -12.71
N LYS A 75 -12.85 12.77 -11.68
CA LYS A 75 -13.33 14.14 -11.48
C LYS A 75 -12.34 14.94 -10.63
N PRO A 76 -11.44 15.73 -11.26
CA PRO A 76 -10.34 16.39 -10.54
C PRO A 76 -10.74 17.37 -9.42
N SER A 77 -12.00 17.81 -9.40
CA SER A 77 -12.56 18.65 -8.33
C SER A 77 -13.04 17.86 -7.10
N GLN A 78 -12.98 16.53 -7.13
CA GLN A 78 -13.42 15.64 -6.05
C GLN A 78 -12.23 14.96 -5.38
N THR A 79 -12.45 14.56 -4.13
CA THR A 79 -11.46 13.80 -3.36
C THR A 79 -11.28 12.39 -3.92
N VAL A 80 -10.07 11.85 -3.76
CA VAL A 80 -9.76 10.43 -3.97
C VAL A 80 -10.09 9.60 -2.73
N GLY A 81 -10.44 10.23 -1.61
CA GLY A 81 -10.42 9.60 -0.30
C GLY A 81 -8.99 9.50 0.24
N GLY A 82 -8.76 8.54 1.13
CA GLY A 82 -7.46 8.34 1.77
C GLY A 82 -7.53 7.26 2.83
N SER A 83 -6.41 6.91 3.47
CA SER A 83 -5.11 7.59 3.34
C SER A 83 -4.22 7.12 2.20
N SER A 84 -4.62 6.15 1.37
CA SER A 84 -3.81 5.65 0.23
C SER A 84 -4.22 6.30 -1.10
N ALA A 85 -4.39 7.62 -1.14
CA ALA A 85 -4.97 8.30 -2.31
C ALA A 85 -4.10 8.21 -3.56
N GLY A 86 -2.78 8.39 -3.44
CA GLY A 86 -1.88 8.35 -4.60
C GLY A 86 -1.91 6.99 -5.28
N SER A 87 -1.98 5.91 -4.49
CA SER A 87 -2.11 4.55 -4.98
C SER A 87 -3.39 4.38 -5.81
N ALA A 88 -4.53 4.81 -5.27
CA ALA A 88 -5.82 4.74 -5.96
C ALA A 88 -5.83 5.60 -7.24
N ALA A 89 -5.37 6.85 -7.16
CA ALA A 89 -5.34 7.77 -8.28
C ALA A 89 -4.39 7.27 -9.40
N ALA A 90 -3.23 6.72 -9.05
CA ALA A 90 -2.27 6.20 -10.02
C ALA A 90 -2.81 4.97 -10.76
N VAL A 91 -3.45 4.04 -10.04
CA VAL A 91 -4.04 2.85 -10.65
C VAL A 91 -5.27 3.21 -11.48
N SER A 92 -6.18 4.02 -10.94
CA SER A 92 -7.40 4.41 -11.65
C SER A 92 -7.10 5.31 -12.86
N GLY A 93 -6.12 6.20 -12.76
CA GLY A 93 -5.67 7.07 -13.85
C GLY A 93 -4.78 6.39 -14.90
N GLY A 94 -4.51 5.08 -14.75
CA GLY A 94 -3.73 4.32 -15.73
C GLY A 94 -2.22 4.58 -15.70
N LEU A 95 -1.70 5.25 -14.67
CA LEU A 95 -0.27 5.50 -14.51
C LEU A 95 0.50 4.24 -14.09
N ILE A 96 -0.17 3.34 -13.35
CA ILE A 96 0.42 2.10 -12.87
C ILE A 96 -0.58 0.94 -12.94
N THR A 97 -0.07 -0.29 -12.96
CA THR A 97 -0.90 -1.51 -12.99
C THR A 97 -1.53 -1.79 -11.64
N MET A 98 -0.74 -1.63 -10.57
CA MET A 98 -1.18 -1.82 -9.20
C MET A 98 -0.30 -1.04 -8.24
N ALA A 99 -0.85 -0.75 -7.07
CA ALA A 99 -0.15 0.00 -6.04
C ALA A 99 -0.47 -0.53 -4.65
N SER A 100 0.52 -0.50 -3.75
CA SER A 100 0.32 -0.89 -2.37
C SER A 100 -0.53 0.13 -1.60
N GLY A 101 -1.04 -0.29 -0.46
CA GLY A 101 -1.68 0.58 0.50
C GLY A 101 -1.64 0.02 1.92
N GLY A 102 -2.06 0.86 2.86
CA GLY A 102 -2.29 0.46 4.25
C GLY A 102 -3.70 0.86 4.68
N ASP A 103 -4.39 0.00 5.43
CA ASP A 103 -5.78 0.17 5.86
C ASP A 103 -5.95 -0.16 7.35
N GLY A 104 -6.20 0.87 8.16
CA GLY A 104 -6.61 0.73 9.57
C GLY A 104 -8.08 1.04 9.82
N GLY A 105 -8.65 1.99 9.07
CA GLY A 105 -10.05 2.43 9.19
C GLY A 105 -10.79 2.53 7.86
N GLY A 106 -10.25 1.94 6.79
CA GLY A 106 -10.76 2.07 5.42
C GLY A 106 -9.74 2.61 4.42
N SER A 107 -8.49 2.86 4.82
CA SER A 107 -7.53 3.60 4.00
C SER A 107 -7.08 2.93 2.69
N ILE A 108 -7.48 1.69 2.41
CA ILE A 108 -7.40 1.05 1.08
C ILE A 108 -8.81 1.07 0.44
N ARG A 109 -9.83 0.65 1.18
CA ARG A 109 -11.19 0.46 0.67
C ARG A 109 -11.91 1.77 0.30
N ILE A 110 -11.74 2.82 1.10
CA ILE A 110 -12.31 4.16 0.86
C ILE A 110 -11.79 4.71 -0.48
N PRO A 111 -10.46 4.86 -0.69
CA PRO A 111 -10.00 5.45 -1.94
C PRO A 111 -10.24 4.54 -3.15
N ALA A 112 -10.24 3.21 -2.97
CA ALA A 112 -10.67 2.29 -4.02
C ALA A 112 -12.14 2.50 -4.42
N GLY A 113 -13.04 2.65 -3.44
CA GLY A 113 -14.45 2.93 -3.70
C GLY A 113 -14.69 4.26 -4.43
N TYR A 114 -13.90 5.29 -4.13
CA TYR A 114 -14.00 6.60 -4.77
C TYR A 114 -13.42 6.63 -6.20
N THR A 115 -12.62 5.62 -6.56
CA THR A 115 -11.93 5.52 -7.85
C THR A 115 -12.32 4.30 -8.66
N GLY A 116 -13.33 3.53 -8.23
CA GLY A 116 -13.82 2.36 -8.97
C GLY A 116 -12.80 1.22 -9.06
N LEU A 117 -12.00 1.01 -8.02
CA LEU A 117 -10.98 -0.05 -7.96
C LEU A 117 -11.37 -1.16 -6.99
N LEU A 118 -10.71 -2.32 -7.16
CA LEU A 118 -10.65 -3.33 -6.13
C LEU A 118 -9.54 -2.95 -5.14
N GLY A 119 -9.93 -2.63 -3.90
CA GLY A 119 -9.00 -2.41 -2.79
C GLY A 119 -9.21 -3.42 -1.68
N MET A 120 -8.22 -4.27 -1.41
CA MET A 120 -8.37 -5.37 -0.44
C MET A 120 -7.64 -5.10 0.87
N LYS A 121 -8.42 -5.15 1.96
CA LYS A 121 -7.93 -5.24 3.33
C LYS A 121 -8.02 -6.69 3.79
N GLY A 122 -6.88 -7.37 3.87
CA GLY A 122 -6.81 -8.75 4.33
C GLY A 122 -7.05 -8.92 5.84
N THR A 123 -7.10 -10.17 6.27
CA THR A 123 -7.03 -10.54 7.67
C THR A 123 -5.75 -10.00 8.29
N PHE A 124 -5.84 -9.45 9.50
CA PHE A 124 -4.68 -8.96 10.23
C PHE A 124 -3.61 -10.06 10.37
N GLY A 125 -2.34 -9.69 10.17
CA GLY A 125 -1.20 -10.59 10.21
C GLY A 125 -0.93 -11.38 8.92
N ARG A 126 -1.80 -11.34 7.89
CA ARG A 126 -1.53 -12.05 6.63
C ARG A 126 -0.30 -11.53 5.91
N ILE A 127 -0.23 -10.21 5.73
CA ILE A 127 0.94 -9.53 5.21
C ILE A 127 1.72 -8.97 6.41
N PRO A 128 2.98 -9.35 6.61
CA PRO A 128 3.77 -8.92 7.76
C PRO A 128 4.07 -7.43 7.71
N ARG A 129 4.18 -6.83 8.90
CA ARG A 129 4.63 -5.45 9.09
C ARG A 129 6.12 -5.42 9.41
N GLY A 130 6.73 -4.25 9.31
CA GLY A 130 8.15 -4.03 9.61
C GLY A 130 8.77 -3.04 8.64
N PRO A 131 10.02 -2.61 8.90
CA PRO A 131 10.95 -3.06 9.95
C PRO A 131 10.66 -2.51 11.36
N ALA A 132 9.99 -1.36 11.45
CA ALA A 132 9.36 -0.93 12.69
C ALA A 132 7.92 -1.42 12.65
N ALA A 133 7.57 -2.39 13.50
CA ALA A 133 6.17 -2.65 13.82
C ALA A 133 5.84 -1.82 15.07
N PRO A 134 5.60 -0.49 14.97
CA PRO A 134 5.10 0.23 16.14
C PRO A 134 3.81 -0.46 16.60
N SER A 135 3.53 -0.38 17.90
CA SER A 135 2.24 -0.72 18.50
C SER A 135 1.13 0.15 17.89
N ARG A 136 0.79 -0.11 16.62
CA ARG A 136 -0.40 0.40 15.96
C ARG A 136 -1.58 -0.40 16.51
N PRO A 137 -2.80 0.16 16.56
CA PRO A 137 -3.98 -0.65 16.78
C PRO A 137 -3.95 -1.84 15.82
N ASN A 138 -4.32 -3.04 16.30
CA ASN A 138 -4.34 -4.29 15.52
C ASN A 138 -5.36 -4.29 14.35
N THR A 139 -5.68 -3.10 13.84
CA THR A 139 -6.55 -2.84 12.72
C THR A 139 -5.77 -2.53 11.44
N VAL A 140 -4.53 -2.03 11.54
CA VAL A 140 -3.70 -1.61 10.40
C VAL A 140 -3.10 -2.83 9.72
N VAL A 141 -3.40 -2.99 8.43
CA VAL A 141 -2.82 -4.03 7.56
C VAL A 141 -2.31 -3.43 6.26
N HIS A 142 -1.37 -4.13 5.61
CA HIS A 142 -0.99 -3.86 4.24
C HIS A 142 -1.97 -4.55 3.27
N GLY A 143 -1.99 -4.04 2.04
CA GLY A 143 -2.77 -4.60 0.95
C GLY A 143 -2.42 -3.87 -0.34
N ALA A 144 -3.27 -4.03 -1.36
CA ALA A 144 -3.08 -3.35 -2.63
C ALA A 144 -4.42 -2.89 -3.22
N MET A 145 -4.31 -1.95 -4.16
CA MET A 145 -5.37 -1.56 -5.07
C MET A 145 -5.00 -2.00 -6.48
N VAL A 146 -5.95 -2.71 -7.11
CA VAL A 146 -5.79 -3.37 -8.40
C VAL A 146 -7.06 -3.22 -9.24
N ARG A 147 -7.01 -3.71 -10.48
CA ARG A 147 -8.15 -3.70 -11.41
C ARG A 147 -8.85 -5.06 -11.57
N SER A 148 -8.29 -6.14 -11.00
CA SER A 148 -8.88 -7.48 -11.11
C SER A 148 -8.73 -8.29 -9.82
N VAL A 149 -9.64 -9.25 -9.61
CA VAL A 149 -9.57 -10.21 -8.50
C VAL A 149 -8.31 -11.09 -8.61
N ARG A 150 -7.92 -11.46 -9.83
CA ARG A 150 -6.72 -12.25 -10.08
C ARG A 150 -5.45 -11.54 -9.62
N ASP A 151 -5.33 -10.23 -9.90
CA ASP A 151 -4.14 -9.46 -9.50
C ASP A 151 -3.99 -9.37 -7.99
N ILE A 152 -5.11 -9.20 -7.26
CA ILE A 152 -5.03 -9.14 -5.80
C ILE A 152 -4.74 -10.52 -5.20
N ALA A 153 -5.27 -11.60 -5.78
CA ALA A 153 -4.97 -12.95 -5.30
C ALA A 153 -3.47 -13.27 -5.46
N ARG A 154 -2.89 -12.99 -6.63
CA ARG A 154 -1.43 -13.07 -6.86
C ARG A 154 -0.61 -12.26 -5.88
N PHE A 155 -1.06 -11.04 -5.60
CA PHE A 155 -0.38 -10.19 -4.62
C PHE A 155 -0.36 -10.85 -3.25
N TYR A 156 -1.46 -11.46 -2.81
CA TYR A 156 -1.53 -12.17 -1.52
C TYR A 156 -0.71 -13.45 -1.52
N ASP A 157 -0.66 -14.21 -2.61
CA ASP A 157 0.22 -15.39 -2.76
C ASP A 157 1.68 -15.03 -2.52
N VAL A 158 2.13 -13.90 -3.06
CA VAL A 158 3.52 -13.43 -2.94
C VAL A 158 3.81 -12.80 -1.58
N THR A 159 2.91 -11.95 -1.08
CA THR A 159 3.25 -11.06 0.05
C THR A 159 2.91 -11.65 1.42
N CYS A 160 2.02 -12.63 1.48
CA CYS A 160 1.62 -13.23 2.75
C CYS A 160 2.73 -14.07 3.38
N GLY A 161 2.64 -14.28 4.69
CA GLY A 161 3.48 -15.23 5.41
C GLY A 161 4.26 -14.62 6.56
N GLN A 162 4.75 -15.50 7.43
CA GLN A 162 5.43 -15.11 8.66
C GLN A 162 6.72 -14.33 8.37
N HIS A 163 7.05 -13.37 9.23
CA HIS A 163 8.30 -12.63 9.16
C HIS A 163 8.84 -12.35 10.57
N PRO A 164 10.16 -12.48 10.82
CA PRO A 164 10.74 -12.27 12.16
C PRO A 164 10.48 -10.88 12.76
N TRP A 165 10.31 -9.85 11.93
CA TRP A 165 9.97 -8.49 12.39
C TRP A 165 8.52 -8.29 12.82
N ASP A 166 7.62 -9.24 12.52
CA ASP A 166 6.21 -9.18 12.95
C ASP A 166 5.82 -10.47 13.65
N PRO A 167 5.95 -10.54 14.99
CA PRO A 167 5.50 -11.68 15.78
C PRO A 167 4.00 -12.02 15.65
N LEU A 168 3.19 -11.10 15.11
CA LEU A 168 1.76 -11.31 14.87
C LEU A 168 1.45 -11.77 13.44
N SER A 169 2.48 -11.98 12.61
CA SER A 169 2.31 -12.48 11.25
C SER A 169 1.85 -13.95 11.22
N LEU A 170 1.01 -14.26 10.24
CA LEU A 170 0.38 -15.56 10.06
C LEU A 170 1.08 -16.35 8.94
N PRO A 171 0.99 -17.69 8.94
CA PRO A 171 1.45 -18.52 7.82
C PRO A 171 0.79 -18.11 6.49
N ASN A 172 1.54 -18.28 5.39
CA ASN A 172 1.03 -18.07 4.04
C ASN A 172 0.27 -19.33 3.59
N PRO A 173 -1.02 -19.25 3.22
CA PRO A 173 -1.72 -20.38 2.63
C PRO A 173 -1.27 -20.67 1.19
N GLY A 174 -0.78 -19.66 0.45
CA GLY A 174 -0.10 -19.81 -0.85
C GLY A 174 -0.98 -20.21 -2.03
N ASP A 175 -2.30 -20.19 -1.89
CA ASP A 175 -3.27 -20.75 -2.83
C ASP A 175 -4.41 -19.79 -3.20
N TRP A 176 -4.21 -18.47 -3.03
CA TRP A 176 -5.24 -17.47 -3.28
C TRP A 176 -5.65 -17.43 -4.74
N GLU A 177 -4.70 -17.35 -5.69
CA GLU A 177 -5.04 -17.35 -7.12
C GLU A 177 -5.55 -18.72 -7.57
N ALA A 178 -4.94 -19.80 -7.08
CA ALA A 178 -5.29 -21.17 -7.46
C ALA A 178 -6.74 -21.54 -7.09
N ASN A 179 -7.30 -20.90 -6.08
CA ASN A 179 -8.67 -21.12 -5.59
C ASN A 179 -9.71 -20.12 -6.18
N LEU A 180 -9.35 -19.32 -7.18
CA LEU A 180 -10.30 -18.50 -7.94
C LEU A 180 -10.94 -19.34 -9.06
N ASP A 181 -11.99 -20.09 -8.74
CA ASP A 181 -12.79 -20.82 -9.73
C ASP A 181 -13.45 -19.88 -10.77
#